data_AF-A0A523E6A0-F1
#
_entry.id   AF-A0A523E6A0-F1
#
_cell.length_a   1.000
_cell.length_b   1.000
_cell.length_c   1.000
_cell.angle_alpha   90.00
_cell.angle_beta   90.00
_cell.angle_gamma   90.00
#
_symmetry.space_group_name_H-M   'P 1'
#
loop_
_entity.id
_entity.type
_entity.pdbx_description
1 polymer ?
#
loop_
_entity_poly.entity_id
_entity_poly.type
_entity_poly.pdbx_seq_one_letter_code
_entity_poly.pdbx_strand_id
1 'polypeptide(L)'
;MNESMNSPADTGSGSGTASDTSGFGLSLGRLAEVFHAPVAMFQNMASRWGWTDWVVPILVVIIGSVGLSVYVIPHLDLVADTRAALEARGLGPDQIEEQVSQQRAFFEGPFGAVIAFIPVITVPATLLILALIFWGGASIMGGRITFGRMFSVFGYAWMPKLAEGLLLLFVIQGREGVRPSRVPSLLVTNPASFLDPSAAGTPLYALLASFNP
;
A
#
# COMPACT_ATOMS: atom_id res chain seq x y z
N MET A 1 57.50 -55.78 9.03
CA MET A 1 56.77 -55.97 7.76
C MET A 1 56.21 -54.62 7.37
N ASN A 2 56.84 -54.05 6.35
CA ASN A 2 56.56 -52.76 5.72
C ASN A 2 55.48 -52.92 4.64
N GLU A 3 54.93 -51.76 4.21
CA GLU A 3 54.25 -51.50 2.93
C GLU A 3 52.85 -52.14 2.76
N SER A 4 51.81 -51.46 2.26
CA SER A 4 51.76 -50.27 1.40
C SER A 4 50.37 -49.59 1.47
N MET A 5 50.39 -48.26 1.57
CA MET A 5 49.67 -47.31 0.69
C MET A 5 48.41 -47.82 -0.04
N ASN A 6 47.26 -47.19 0.23
CA ASN A 6 46.58 -46.44 -0.82
C ASN A 6 45.66 -45.35 -0.23
N SER A 7 46.07 -44.10 -0.40
CA SER A 7 45.19 -42.94 -0.49
C SER A 7 45.11 -42.60 -1.99
N PRO A 8 43.92 -42.24 -2.49
CA PRO A 8 43.82 -40.91 -3.08
C PRO A 8 42.58 -40.13 -2.65
N ALA A 9 42.88 -38.88 -2.30
CA ALA A 9 42.15 -37.65 -2.56
C ALA A 9 40.89 -37.69 -3.47
N ASP A 10 39.85 -37.04 -2.93
CA ASP A 10 39.11 -35.92 -3.50
C ASP A 10 38.32 -36.12 -4.81
N THR A 11 37.01 -35.82 -4.76
CA THR A 11 36.38 -34.75 -5.57
C THR A 11 34.88 -34.69 -5.25
N GLY A 12 34.45 -33.51 -4.85
CA GLY A 12 33.09 -33.26 -4.37
C GLY A 12 31.98 -33.36 -5.41
N SER A 13 30.74 -33.42 -4.90
CA SER A 13 29.60 -32.68 -5.44
C SER A 13 28.38 -33.01 -4.57
N GLY A 14 28.15 -32.17 -3.57
CA GLY A 14 26.94 -32.13 -2.77
C GLY A 14 26.77 -30.69 -2.33
N SER A 15 26.42 -29.85 -3.30
CA SER A 15 26.23 -28.41 -3.19
C SER A 15 25.20 -28.05 -2.10
N GLY A 16 25.64 -28.01 -0.85
CA GLY A 16 24.98 -27.34 0.26
C GLY A 16 25.26 -25.84 0.22
N THR A 17 25.03 -25.20 -0.93
CA THR A 17 25.00 -23.74 -1.05
C THR A 17 23.57 -23.33 -1.34
N ALA A 18 22.70 -23.47 -0.34
CA ALA A 18 21.42 -22.78 -0.32
C ALA A 18 21.05 -22.45 1.13
N SER A 19 21.03 -21.15 1.38
CA SER A 19 20.33 -20.46 2.45
C SER A 19 20.83 -20.61 3.88
N ASP A 20 22.08 -20.20 4.11
CA ASP A 20 22.40 -19.35 5.28
C ASP A 20 22.04 -17.87 4.96
N THR A 21 20.90 -17.67 4.29
CA THR A 21 20.29 -16.34 4.13
C THR A 21 19.58 -16.02 5.43
N SER A 22 20.37 -15.48 6.35
CA SER A 22 20.02 -14.42 7.27
C SER A 22 18.62 -13.84 7.04
N GLY A 23 17.80 -13.78 8.10
CA GLY A 23 16.34 -13.55 8.11
C GLY A 23 15.75 -12.33 7.38
N PHE A 24 16.56 -11.58 6.64
CA PHE A 24 16.16 -10.55 5.69
C PHE A 24 15.75 -11.11 4.32
N GLY A 25 16.41 -12.18 3.83
CA GLY A 25 16.07 -12.82 2.55
C GLY A 25 14.69 -13.48 2.55
N LEU A 26 14.30 -14.04 3.70
CA LEU A 26 12.97 -14.61 3.92
C LEU A 26 11.86 -13.56 3.90
N SER A 27 12.10 -12.35 4.43
CA SER A 27 11.10 -11.29 4.44
C SER A 27 10.85 -10.67 3.06
N LEU A 28 11.89 -10.51 2.22
CA LEU A 28 11.71 -10.01 0.85
C LEU A 28 11.00 -11.04 -0.05
N GLY A 29 11.32 -12.33 0.11
CA GLY A 29 10.57 -13.40 -0.57
C GLY A 29 9.07 -13.37 -0.21
N ARG A 30 8.76 -13.19 1.09
CA ARG A 30 7.37 -13.06 1.58
C ARG A 30 6.64 -11.83 1.03
N LEU A 31 7.34 -10.72 0.80
CA LEU A 31 6.75 -9.55 0.13
C LEU A 31 6.31 -9.86 -1.31
N ALA A 32 7.05 -10.70 -2.03
CA ALA A 32 6.62 -11.14 -3.36
C ALA A 32 5.48 -12.16 -3.27
N GLU A 33 5.55 -13.09 -2.31
CA GLU A 33 4.53 -14.12 -2.06
C GLU A 33 3.14 -13.55 -1.76
N VAL A 34 3.04 -12.37 -1.15
CA VAL A 34 1.73 -11.74 -0.87
C VAL A 34 0.91 -11.51 -2.15
N PHE A 35 1.57 -11.32 -3.30
CA PHE A 35 0.91 -11.05 -4.58
C PHE A 35 0.53 -12.31 -5.37
N HIS A 36 1.27 -13.42 -5.20
CA HIS A 36 1.08 -14.63 -6.01
C HIS A 36 0.65 -15.88 -5.23
N ALA A 37 0.93 -15.91 -3.92
CA ALA A 37 0.63 -17.04 -3.04
C ALA A 37 0.29 -16.58 -1.60
N PRO A 38 -0.71 -15.68 -1.40
CA PRO A 38 -0.99 -15.07 -0.10
C PRO A 38 -1.32 -16.10 0.98
N VAL A 39 -2.05 -17.17 0.63
CA VAL A 39 -2.41 -18.23 1.58
C VAL A 39 -1.16 -18.98 2.07
N ALA A 40 -0.27 -19.35 1.16
CA ALA A 40 0.98 -20.05 1.51
C ALA A 40 1.88 -19.15 2.37
N MET A 41 1.96 -17.86 2.05
CA MET A 41 2.71 -16.87 2.82
C MET A 41 2.24 -16.79 4.27
N PHE A 42 0.93 -16.65 4.51
CA PHE A 42 0.38 -16.56 5.87
C PHE A 42 0.50 -17.88 6.65
N GLN A 43 0.39 -19.03 5.98
CA GLN A 43 0.66 -20.34 6.60
C GLN A 43 2.14 -20.48 6.99
N ASN A 44 3.06 -20.04 6.14
CA ASN A 44 4.49 -20.03 6.42
C ASN A 44 4.84 -19.06 7.56
N MET A 45 4.16 -17.93 7.66
CA MET A 45 4.32 -16.97 8.75
C MET A 45 3.82 -17.51 10.09
N ALA A 46 2.80 -18.39 10.08
CA ALA A 46 2.31 -19.04 11.29
C ALA A 46 3.33 -20.03 11.88
N SER A 47 4.12 -20.69 11.03
CA SER A 47 5.12 -21.69 11.45
C SER A 47 6.49 -21.09 11.78
N ARG A 48 6.89 -19.99 11.12
CA ARG A 48 8.17 -19.31 11.35
C ARG A 48 7.98 -17.80 11.40
N TRP A 49 7.97 -17.26 12.62
CA TRP A 49 7.83 -15.84 12.89
C TRP A 49 9.09 -15.27 13.55
N GLY A 50 9.68 -14.24 12.94
CA GLY A 50 10.81 -13.48 13.45
C GLY A 50 10.51 -11.97 13.55
N TRP A 51 11.46 -11.22 14.09
CA TRP A 51 11.31 -9.76 14.23
C TRP A 51 11.26 -9.03 12.87
N THR A 52 11.91 -9.59 11.83
CA THR A 52 11.88 -9.03 10.47
C THR A 52 10.50 -9.10 9.84
N ASP A 53 9.67 -10.09 10.22
CA ASP A 53 8.36 -10.32 9.60
C ASP A 53 7.32 -9.24 9.92
N TRP A 54 7.49 -8.52 11.02
CA TRP A 54 6.61 -7.41 11.36
C TRP A 54 7.22 -6.06 11.01
N VAL A 55 8.55 -5.90 11.12
CA VAL A 55 9.20 -4.62 10.84
C VAL A 55 9.26 -4.33 9.34
N VAL A 56 9.67 -5.32 8.53
CA VAL A 56 9.90 -5.12 7.09
C VAL A 56 8.64 -4.69 6.34
N PRO A 57 7.50 -5.39 6.41
CA PRO A 57 6.31 -4.96 5.66
C PRO A 57 5.81 -3.58 6.11
N ILE A 58 5.88 -3.27 7.41
CA ILE A 58 5.46 -1.97 7.93
C ILE A 58 6.36 -0.85 7.43
N LEU A 59 7.67 -1.05 7.47
CA LEU A 59 8.63 -0.06 6.97
C LEU A 59 8.44 0.18 5.47
N VAL A 60 8.22 -0.88 4.68
CA VAL A 60 7.94 -0.79 3.24
C VAL A 60 6.66 0.00 3.00
N VAL A 61 5.58 -0.26 3.74
CA VAL A 61 4.32 0.48 3.60
C VAL A 61 4.51 1.95 3.97
N ILE A 62 5.24 2.26 5.04
CA ILE A 62 5.50 3.64 5.45
C ILE A 62 6.30 4.38 4.39
N ILE A 63 7.46 3.84 3.98
CA ILE A 63 8.33 4.46 2.98
C ILE A 63 7.59 4.62 1.66
N GLY A 64 6.87 3.59 1.23
CA GLY A 64 6.10 3.62 0.00
C GLY A 64 4.96 4.64 0.05
N SER A 65 4.24 4.75 1.18
CA SER A 65 3.17 5.72 1.35
C SER A 65 3.70 7.16 1.36
N VAL A 66 4.83 7.41 2.03
CA VAL A 66 5.47 8.74 2.01
C VAL A 66 5.97 9.08 0.61
N GLY A 67 6.65 8.16 -0.07
CA GLY A 67 7.11 8.35 -1.44
C GLY A 67 5.97 8.66 -2.40
N LEU A 68 4.86 7.93 -2.26
CA LEU A 68 3.62 8.18 -3.01
C LEU A 68 3.06 9.57 -2.71
N SER A 69 2.92 9.96 -1.44
CA SER A 69 2.40 11.27 -1.06
C SER A 69 3.27 12.42 -1.57
N VAL A 70 4.59 12.34 -1.41
CA VAL A 70 5.54 13.34 -1.91
C VAL A 70 5.40 13.54 -3.42
N TYR A 71 5.18 12.46 -4.17
CA TYR A 71 5.06 12.54 -5.62
C TYR A 71 3.66 12.95 -6.09
N VAL A 72 2.60 12.43 -5.47
CA VAL A 72 1.22 12.64 -5.93
C VAL A 72 0.70 14.02 -5.55
N ILE A 73 0.95 14.49 -4.32
CA ILE A 73 0.37 15.75 -3.80
C ILE A 73 0.62 16.95 -4.74
N PRO A 74 1.84 17.17 -5.28
CA PRO A 74 2.09 18.27 -6.22
C PRO A 74 1.28 18.21 -7.52
N HIS A 75 0.83 17.03 -7.92
CA HIS A 75 0.03 16.85 -9.15
C HIS A 75 -1.48 17.02 -8.91
N LEU A 76 -1.90 17.17 -7.65
CA LEU A 76 -3.32 17.30 -7.30
C LEU A 76 -3.77 18.76 -7.39
N ASP A 77 -4.87 19.00 -8.12
CA ASP A 77 -5.56 20.29 -8.11
C ASP A 77 -6.54 20.37 -6.95
N LEU A 78 -5.98 20.61 -5.76
CA LEU A 78 -6.74 20.76 -4.50
C LEU A 78 -7.62 22.02 -4.50
N VAL A 79 -7.22 23.03 -5.27
CA VAL A 79 -7.92 24.32 -5.36
C VAL A 79 -9.20 24.19 -6.16
N ALA A 80 -9.16 23.52 -7.31
CA ALA A 80 -10.34 23.34 -8.15
C ALA A 80 -11.44 22.54 -7.44
N ASP A 81 -11.07 21.48 -6.71
CA ASP A 81 -12.04 20.70 -5.93
C ASP A 81 -12.63 21.51 -4.76
N THR A 82 -11.81 22.32 -4.08
CA THR A 82 -12.28 23.15 -2.98
C THR A 82 -13.21 24.24 -3.47
N ARG A 83 -12.84 24.94 -4.55
CA ARG A 83 -13.71 25.94 -5.19
C ARG A 83 -15.05 25.32 -5.58
N ALA A 84 -15.04 24.18 -6.28
CA ALA A 84 -16.27 23.50 -6.68
C ALA A 84 -17.13 23.08 -5.47
N ALA A 85 -16.51 22.63 -4.37
CA ALA A 85 -17.22 22.28 -3.15
C ALA A 85 -17.84 23.51 -2.45
N LEU A 86 -17.18 24.67 -2.48
CA LEU A 86 -17.69 25.91 -1.89
C LEU A 86 -18.79 26.55 -2.75
N GLU A 87 -18.66 26.51 -4.08
CA GLU A 87 -19.70 26.89 -5.03
C GLU A 87 -20.97 26.05 -4.82
N ALA A 88 -20.81 24.73 -4.65
CA ALA A 88 -21.93 23.82 -4.36
C ALA A 88 -22.64 24.12 -3.02
N ARG A 89 -21.96 24.79 -2.09
CA ARG A 89 -22.53 25.28 -0.81
C ARG A 89 -23.20 26.64 -0.94
N GLY A 90 -23.15 27.27 -2.12
CA GLY A 90 -23.79 28.56 -2.40
C GLY A 90 -23.07 29.76 -1.77
N LEU A 91 -21.77 29.66 -1.49
CA LEU A 91 -21.00 30.79 -0.97
C LEU A 91 -20.82 31.89 -2.02
N GLY A 92 -20.70 33.14 -1.56
CA GLY A 92 -20.45 34.28 -2.44
C GLY A 92 -19.03 34.24 -3.07
N PRO A 93 -18.82 34.83 -4.26
CA PRO A 93 -17.52 34.82 -4.94
C PRO A 93 -16.35 35.30 -4.08
N ASP A 94 -16.55 36.36 -3.30
CA ASP A 94 -15.51 36.94 -2.45
C ASP A 94 -15.11 35.99 -1.30
N GLN A 95 -16.08 35.28 -0.71
CA GLN A 95 -15.84 34.28 0.34
C GLN A 95 -15.15 33.03 -0.20
N ILE A 96 -15.45 32.66 -1.44
CA ILE A 96 -14.79 31.54 -2.12
C ILE A 96 -13.33 31.90 -2.39
N GLU A 97 -13.07 33.08 -2.94
CA GLU A 97 -11.71 33.51 -3.26
C GLU A 97 -10.85 33.66 -2.00
N GLU A 98 -11.42 34.19 -0.91
CA GLU A 98 -10.74 34.26 0.37
C GLU A 98 -10.33 32.85 0.86
N GLN A 99 -11.26 31.90 0.89
CA GLN A 99 -10.96 30.53 1.35
C GLN A 99 -9.99 29.79 0.43
N VAL A 100 -10.11 29.96 -0.88
CA VAL A 100 -9.19 29.39 -1.87
C VAL A 100 -7.78 29.96 -1.68
N SER A 101 -7.64 31.27 -1.48
CA SER A 101 -6.34 31.91 -1.27
C SER A 101 -5.67 31.44 0.02
N GLN A 102 -6.44 31.30 1.11
CA GLN A 102 -5.94 30.75 2.38
C GLN A 102 -5.47 29.30 2.21
N GLN A 103 -6.25 28.49 1.50
CA GLN A 103 -5.88 27.10 1.24
C GLN A 103 -4.62 27.00 0.36
N ARG A 104 -4.53 27.82 -0.70
CA ARG A 104 -3.33 27.89 -1.53
C ARG A 104 -2.10 28.26 -0.70
N ALA A 105 -2.20 29.27 0.16
CA ALA A 105 -1.12 29.65 1.07
C ALA A 105 -0.72 28.53 2.04
N PHE A 106 -1.67 27.69 2.47
CA PHE A 106 -1.40 26.55 3.34
C PHE A 106 -0.63 25.43 2.62
N PHE A 107 -1.02 25.08 1.39
CA PHE A 107 -0.40 24.00 0.61
C PHE A 107 0.88 24.43 -0.13
N GLU A 108 1.00 25.68 -0.57
CA GLU A 108 2.21 26.22 -1.19
C GLU A 108 3.23 26.70 -0.14
N GLY A 109 2.79 26.92 1.10
CA GLY A 109 3.63 27.28 2.23
C GLY A 109 4.42 26.11 2.83
N PRO A 110 5.19 26.36 3.91
CA PRO A 110 6.00 25.34 4.58
C PRO A 110 5.16 24.19 5.16
N PHE A 111 3.88 24.42 5.43
CA PHE A 111 2.95 23.39 5.89
C PHE A 111 2.65 22.35 4.81
N GLY A 112 2.62 22.73 3.54
CA GLY A 112 2.42 21.79 2.42
C GLY A 112 3.47 20.68 2.38
N ALA A 113 4.73 21.02 2.66
CA ALA A 113 5.81 20.04 2.75
C ALA A 113 5.59 19.04 3.90
N VAL A 114 5.03 19.50 5.04
CA VAL A 114 4.73 18.65 6.20
C VAL A 114 3.60 17.66 5.90
N ILE A 115 2.61 18.06 5.09
CA ILE A 115 1.46 17.22 4.74
C ILE A 115 1.90 15.93 4.05
N ALA A 116 2.93 15.99 3.20
CA ALA A 116 3.47 14.81 2.53
C ALA A 116 4.05 13.76 3.49
N PHE A 117 4.41 14.16 4.71
CA PHE A 117 4.94 13.27 5.75
C PHE A 117 3.88 12.79 6.75
N ILE A 118 2.61 13.24 6.64
CA ILE A 118 1.50 12.72 7.46
C ILE A 118 1.44 11.18 7.48
N PRO A 119 1.66 10.46 6.36
CA PRO A 119 1.66 8.99 6.36
C PRO A 119 2.62 8.36 7.36
N VAL A 120 3.72 9.03 7.75
CA VAL A 120 4.68 8.53 8.75
C VAL A 120 4.00 8.24 10.08
N ILE A 121 2.98 9.01 10.44
CA ILE A 121 2.25 8.86 11.71
C ILE A 121 0.94 8.11 11.48
N THR A 122 0.19 8.46 10.44
CA THR A 122 -1.17 7.93 10.25
C THR A 122 -1.15 6.46 9.86
N VAL A 123 -0.24 6.02 8.98
CA VAL A 123 -0.13 4.61 8.57
C VAL A 123 0.14 3.69 9.76
N PRO A 124 1.22 3.86 10.55
CA PRO A 124 1.46 2.98 11.69
C PRO A 124 0.35 3.09 12.74
N ALA A 125 -0.20 4.28 12.99
CA ALA A 125 -1.32 4.44 13.92
C ALA A 125 -2.54 3.62 13.48
N THR A 126 -2.92 3.69 12.20
CA THR A 126 -4.02 2.89 11.64
C THR A 126 -3.73 1.40 11.75
N LEU A 127 -2.54 0.95 11.36
CA LEU A 127 -2.18 -0.48 11.42
C LEU A 127 -2.14 -0.99 12.88
N LEU A 128 -1.68 -0.17 13.82
CA LEU A 128 -1.65 -0.51 15.25
C LEU A 128 -3.07 -0.64 15.81
N ILE A 129 -3.95 0.31 15.50
CA ILE A 129 -5.35 0.29 15.93
C ILE A 129 -6.06 -0.95 15.38
N LEU A 130 -5.91 -1.23 14.08
CA LEU A 130 -6.51 -2.42 13.46
C LEU A 130 -5.97 -3.71 14.06
N ALA A 131 -4.65 -3.82 14.20
CA ALA A 131 -4.03 -4.98 14.83
C ALA A 131 -4.53 -5.17 16.28
N LEU A 132 -4.72 -4.08 17.03
CA LEU A 132 -5.19 -4.13 18.41
C LEU A 132 -6.64 -4.62 18.49
N ILE A 133 -7.53 -4.08 17.64
CA ILE A 133 -8.95 -4.47 17.59
C ILE A 133 -9.06 -5.96 17.25
N PHE A 134 -8.37 -6.41 16.20
CA PHE A 134 -8.46 -7.80 15.75
C PHE A 134 -7.75 -8.78 16.68
N TRP A 135 -6.60 -8.39 17.24
CA TRP A 135 -5.92 -9.18 18.26
C TRP A 135 -6.77 -9.31 19.53
N GLY A 136 -7.40 -8.22 19.97
CA GLY A 136 -8.31 -8.21 21.11
C GLY A 136 -9.51 -9.11 20.88
N GLY A 137 -10.17 -8.98 19.73
CA GLY A 137 -11.28 -9.85 19.33
C GLY A 137 -10.88 -11.33 19.29
N ALA A 138 -9.75 -11.65 18.65
CA ALA A 138 -9.24 -13.01 18.58
C ALA A 138 -8.90 -13.57 19.98
N SER A 139 -8.31 -12.75 20.85
CA SER A 139 -7.94 -13.15 22.22
C SER A 139 -9.16 -13.47 23.07
N ILE A 140 -10.22 -12.66 22.96
CA ILE A 140 -11.49 -12.89 23.66
C ILE A 140 -12.15 -14.20 23.20
N MET A 141 -12.03 -14.54 21.92
CA MET A 141 -12.54 -15.81 21.35
C MET A 141 -11.63 -17.01 21.63
N GLY A 142 -10.57 -16.87 22.44
CA GLY A 142 -9.64 -17.95 22.78
C GLY A 142 -8.54 -18.22 21.74
N GLY A 143 -8.37 -17.33 20.76
CA GLY A 143 -7.31 -17.40 19.76
C GLY A 143 -5.91 -17.22 20.37
N ARG A 144 -4.94 -18.00 19.90
CA ARG A 144 -3.54 -18.01 20.40
C ARG A 144 -2.59 -17.20 19.50
N ILE A 145 -3.05 -16.07 18.98
CA ILE A 145 -2.22 -15.18 18.14
C ILE A 145 -1.61 -14.06 18.98
N THR A 146 -0.34 -13.76 18.76
CA THR A 146 0.34 -12.63 19.42
C THR A 146 0.02 -11.32 18.69
N PHE A 147 0.06 -10.20 19.40
CA PHE A 147 -0.16 -8.87 18.80
C PHE A 147 0.80 -8.61 17.63
N GLY A 148 2.10 -8.90 17.80
CA GLY A 148 3.10 -8.72 16.75
C GLY A 148 2.81 -9.53 15.47
N ARG A 149 2.25 -10.74 15.61
CA ARG A 149 1.80 -11.54 14.45
C ARG A 149 0.60 -10.90 13.77
N MET A 150 -0.39 -10.44 14.53
CA MET A 150 -1.55 -9.74 13.98
C MET A 150 -1.13 -8.43 13.27
N PHE A 151 -0.20 -7.69 13.86
CA PHE A 151 0.34 -6.47 13.26
C PHE A 151 1.11 -6.76 11.96
N SER A 152 1.86 -7.86 11.90
CA SER A 152 2.51 -8.32 10.66
C SER A 152 1.48 -8.59 9.55
N VAL A 153 0.37 -9.26 9.88
CA VAL A 153 -0.71 -9.56 8.94
C VAL A 153 -1.23 -8.27 8.30
N PHE A 154 -1.51 -7.24 9.10
CA PHE A 154 -1.96 -5.95 8.59
C PHE A 154 -0.92 -5.25 7.72
N GLY A 155 0.37 -5.35 8.05
CA GLY A 155 1.45 -4.83 7.21
C GLY A 155 1.46 -5.46 5.82
N TYR A 156 1.39 -6.79 5.73
CA TYR A 156 1.32 -7.49 4.44
C TYR A 156 0.00 -7.25 3.72
N ALA A 157 -1.13 -7.20 4.43
CA ALA A 157 -2.44 -6.92 3.85
C ALA A 157 -2.56 -5.52 3.23
N TRP A 158 -1.68 -4.58 3.60
CA TRP A 158 -1.63 -3.24 3.01
C TRP A 158 -0.83 -3.17 1.70
N MET A 159 -0.10 -4.24 1.33
CA MET A 159 0.72 -4.28 0.12
C MET A 159 -0.07 -4.11 -1.18
N PRO A 160 -1.26 -4.72 -1.36
CA PRO A 160 -2.08 -4.46 -2.55
C PRO A 160 -2.43 -2.98 -2.73
N LYS A 161 -2.72 -2.27 -1.63
CA LYS A 161 -3.00 -0.83 -1.66
C LYS A 161 -1.76 -0.01 -2.02
N LEU A 162 -0.58 -0.45 -1.60
CA LEU A 162 0.67 0.17 -2.03
C LEU A 162 0.89 -0.04 -3.54
N ALA A 163 0.61 -1.23 -4.06
CA ALA A 163 0.69 -1.51 -5.50
C ALA A 163 -0.29 -0.67 -6.32
N GLU A 164 -1.53 -0.50 -5.83
CA GLU A 164 -2.53 0.42 -6.42
C GLU A 164 -1.98 1.86 -6.49
N GLY A 165 -1.39 2.36 -5.40
CA GLY A 165 -0.75 3.66 -5.37
C GLY A 165 0.39 3.81 -6.39
N LEU A 166 1.20 2.77 -6.56
CA LEU A 166 2.25 2.77 -7.59
C LEU A 166 1.67 2.82 -9.01
N LEU A 167 0.57 2.11 -9.28
CA LEU A 167 -0.11 2.21 -10.57
C LEU A 167 -0.67 3.62 -10.80
N LEU A 168 -1.22 4.24 -9.75
CA LEU A 168 -1.70 5.61 -9.82
C LEU A 168 -0.60 6.59 -10.23
N LEU A 169 0.64 6.40 -9.75
CA LEU A 169 1.78 7.24 -10.16
C LEU A 169 1.97 7.24 -11.67
N PHE A 170 1.94 6.06 -12.31
CA PHE A 170 2.09 5.94 -13.76
C PHE A 170 0.96 6.66 -14.51
N VAL A 171 -0.27 6.62 -13.98
CA VAL A 171 -1.43 7.29 -14.61
C VAL A 171 -1.33 8.82 -14.47
N ILE A 172 -0.84 9.31 -13.33
CA ILE A 172 -0.76 10.74 -13.03
C ILE A 172 0.37 11.42 -13.82
N GLN A 173 1.47 10.74 -14.15
CA GLN A 173 2.58 11.33 -14.91
C GLN A 173 2.18 11.95 -16.26
N GLY A 174 1.09 11.49 -16.88
CA GLY A 174 0.56 12.05 -18.12
C GLY A 174 -0.55 13.09 -17.93
N ARG A 175 -0.85 13.52 -16.70
CA ARG A 175 -1.99 14.37 -16.37
C ARG A 175 -1.57 15.53 -15.46
N GLU A 176 -1.85 16.75 -15.90
CA GLU A 176 -1.72 17.94 -15.06
C GLU A 176 -3.03 18.24 -14.33
N GLY A 177 -2.95 18.71 -13.09
CA GLY A 177 -4.11 19.20 -12.34
C GLY A 177 -5.15 18.12 -12.05
N VAL A 178 -4.71 16.95 -11.57
CA VAL A 178 -5.64 15.86 -11.25
C VAL A 178 -6.48 16.25 -10.04
N ARG A 179 -7.79 16.33 -10.21
CA ARG A 179 -8.70 16.57 -9.08
C ARG A 179 -8.66 15.39 -8.10
N PRO A 180 -8.42 15.60 -6.79
CA PRO A 180 -8.50 14.56 -5.77
C PRO A 180 -9.78 13.72 -5.86
N SER A 181 -10.92 14.35 -6.11
CA SER A 181 -12.22 13.71 -6.30
C SER A 181 -12.28 12.73 -7.47
N ARG A 182 -11.39 12.90 -8.46
CA ARG A 182 -11.27 12.02 -9.63
C ARG A 182 -10.26 10.91 -9.44
N VAL A 183 -9.38 10.96 -8.43
CA VAL A 183 -8.35 9.93 -8.19
C VAL A 183 -8.93 8.51 -8.11
N PRO A 184 -10.02 8.24 -7.37
CA PRO A 184 -10.64 6.90 -7.35
C PRO A 184 -11.14 6.45 -8.72
N SER A 185 -11.52 7.38 -9.58
CA SER A 185 -12.00 7.09 -10.94
C SER A 185 -10.87 6.89 -11.97
N LEU A 186 -9.60 7.02 -11.57
CA LEU A 186 -8.45 6.83 -12.46
C LEU A 186 -8.05 5.36 -12.61
N LEU A 187 -8.37 4.54 -11.60
CA LEU A 187 -8.05 3.12 -11.56
C LEU A 187 -9.33 2.28 -11.59
N VAL A 188 -10.29 2.67 -12.44
CA VAL A 188 -11.51 1.89 -12.60
C VAL A 188 -11.17 0.62 -13.37
N THR A 189 -11.36 -0.53 -12.72
CA THR A 189 -11.17 -1.86 -13.31
C THR A 189 -12.50 -2.52 -13.67
N ASN A 190 -13.61 -1.76 -13.64
CA ASN A 190 -14.92 -2.28 -14.00
C ASN A 190 -15.16 -2.26 -15.53
N PRO A 191 -15.97 -3.17 -16.07
CA PRO A 191 -16.30 -3.19 -17.49
C PRO A 191 -17.06 -1.95 -17.98
N ALA A 192 -17.76 -1.24 -17.09
CA ALA A 192 -18.47 -0.01 -17.44
C ALA A 192 -17.53 1.11 -17.91
N SER A 193 -16.27 1.09 -17.49
CA SER A 193 -15.25 2.06 -17.91
C SER A 193 -14.94 2.05 -19.42
N PHE A 194 -15.28 0.97 -20.13
CA PHE A 194 -15.09 0.85 -21.58
C PHE A 194 -16.32 1.31 -22.38
N LEU A 195 -17.42 1.66 -21.71
CA LEU A 195 -18.64 2.10 -22.36
C LEU A 195 -18.81 3.61 -22.20
N ASP A 196 -19.22 4.27 -23.28
CA ASP A 196 -19.65 5.66 -23.21
C ASP A 196 -20.96 5.73 -22.39
N PRO A 197 -21.01 6.48 -21.27
CA PRO A 197 -22.22 6.62 -20.44
C PRO A 197 -23.44 7.17 -21.22
N SER A 198 -23.20 7.83 -22.34
CA SER A 198 -24.26 8.35 -23.21
C SER A 198 -24.77 7.31 -24.23
N ALA A 199 -23.98 6.27 -24.51
CA ALA A 199 -24.33 5.21 -25.46
C ALA A 199 -24.84 3.92 -24.79
N ALA A 200 -24.34 3.61 -23.59
CA ALA A 200 -24.82 2.49 -22.78
C ALA A 200 -25.95 2.95 -21.86
N GLY A 201 -27.18 2.49 -22.11
CA GLY A 201 -28.33 2.87 -21.27
C GLY A 201 -28.06 2.68 -19.76
N THR A 202 -28.61 3.59 -18.96
CA THR A 202 -28.40 3.69 -17.49
C THR A 202 -28.41 2.35 -16.73
N PRO A 203 -29.34 1.39 -16.96
CA PRO A 203 -29.33 0.14 -16.21
C PRO A 203 -28.17 -0.79 -16.59
N LEU A 204 -27.73 -0.81 -17.85
CA LEU A 204 -26.57 -1.61 -18.28
C LEU A 204 -25.27 -1.02 -17.72
N TYR A 205 -25.15 0.30 -17.74
CA TYR A 205 -24.01 0.99 -17.14
C TYR A 205 -23.94 0.74 -15.62
N ALA A 206 -25.07 0.82 -14.91
CA ALA A 206 -25.12 0.54 -13.47
C ALA A 206 -24.75 -0.90 -13.12
N LEU A 207 -25.23 -1.88 -13.90
CA LEU A 207 -24.89 -3.29 -13.72
C LEU A 207 -23.40 -3.56 -13.98
N LEU A 208 -22.83 -2.95 -15.02
CA LEU A 208 -21.41 -3.12 -15.33
C LEU A 208 -20.51 -2.35 -14.35
N ALA A 209 -21.01 -1.24 -13.79
CA ALA A 209 -20.30 -0.46 -12.78
C ALA A 209 -20.30 -1.15 -11.41
N SER A 210 -21.27 -2.02 -11.11
CA SER A 210 -21.33 -2.75 -9.84
C SER A 210 -20.25 -3.83 -9.69
N PHE A 211 -19.57 -4.21 -10.77
CA PHE A 211 -18.41 -5.13 -10.73
C PHE A 211 -17.10 -4.45 -10.31
N ASN A 212 -17.18 -3.29 -9.64
CA ASN A 212 -16.00 -2.65 -9.07
C ASN A 212 -15.62 -3.40 -7.77
N PRO A 213 -14.43 -4.04 -7.70
CA PRO A 213 -13.98 -4.74 -6.49
C PRO A 213 -13.73 -3.81 -5.31
#